data_AF-A0A975CQF3-F1
#
_entry.id   AF-A0A975CQF3-F1
#
_cell.length_a   1.000
_cell.length_b   1.000
_cell.length_c   1.000
_cell.angle_alpha   90.00
_cell.angle_beta   90.00
_cell.angle_gamma   90.00
#
_symmetry.space_group_name_H-M   'P 1'
#
loop_
_entity.id
_entity.type
_entity.pdbx_description
1 polymer ?
#
loop_
_entity_poly.entity_id
_entity_poly.type
_entity_poly.pdbx_seq_one_letter_code
_entity_poly.pdbx_strand_id
1 'polypeptide(L)' 'MATEYINEKVVGETSYADCLHIAIATIYQADLLVSWNFKHIVNVERIRGYNSINIRNGYKQLDIRSPRELMNYGN' A
#
# COMPACT_ATOMS: atom_id res chain seq x y z
N MET A 1 7.49 -6.24 8.45
CA MET A 1 6.53 -5.48 7.62
C MET A 1 7.20 -4.68 6.51
N ALA A 2 7.76 -3.49 6.74
CA ALA A 2 8.31 -2.66 5.64
C ALA A 2 9.44 -3.34 4.84
N THR A 3 10.40 -3.97 5.53
CA THR A 3 11.49 -4.72 4.91
C THR A 3 11.01 -5.97 4.18
N GLU A 4 9.88 -6.56 4.60
CA GLU A 4 9.34 -7.75 3.94
C GLU A 4 8.78 -7.43 2.56
N TYR A 5 8.20 -6.24 2.37
CA TYR A 5 7.79 -5.79 1.05
C TYR A 5 8.97 -5.68 0.07
N ILE A 6 10.16 -5.33 0.56
CA ILE A 6 11.39 -5.26 -0.24
C ILE A 6 11.93 -6.67 -0.49
N ASN A 7 11.98 -7.52 0.54
CA ASN A 7 12.49 -8.89 0.45
C ASN A 7 11.66 -9.75 -0.54
N GLU A 8 10.35 -9.57 -0.53
CA GLU A 8 9.40 -10.21 -1.46
C GLU A 8 9.34 -9.50 -2.83
N LYS A 9 10.23 -8.53 -3.07
CA LYS A 9 10.36 -7.77 -4.32
C LYS A 9 9.08 -7.04 -4.76
N VAL A 10 8.21 -6.74 -3.79
CA VAL A 10 7.02 -5.92 -4.03
C VAL A 10 7.44 -4.51 -4.40
N VAL A 11 8.56 -3.97 -3.93
CA VAL A 11 9.18 -2.77 -4.51
C VAL A 11 10.70 -2.84 -4.37
N GLY A 12 11.40 -1.95 -5.10
CA GLY A 12 12.86 -1.83 -4.96
C GLY A 12 13.26 -1.22 -3.61
N GLU A 13 14.52 -1.44 -3.22
CA GLU A 13 15.10 -0.96 -1.95
C GLU A 13 15.03 0.57 -1.79
N THR A 14 15.03 1.31 -2.90
CA THR A 14 14.92 2.77 -2.91
C THR A 14 13.55 3.29 -2.46
N SER A 15 12.54 2.42 -2.33
CA SER A 15 11.17 2.76 -1.94
C SER A 15 10.87 2.40 -0.48
N TYR A 16 11.88 2.33 0.40
CA TYR A 16 11.70 2.00 1.82
C TYR A 16 10.74 2.95 2.54
N ALA A 17 10.77 4.25 2.24
CA ALA A 17 9.86 5.23 2.84
C ALA A 17 8.39 4.93 2.49
N ASP A 18 8.10 4.56 1.24
CA ASP A 18 6.75 4.16 0.81
C ASP A 18 6.31 2.87 1.52
N CYS A 19 7.22 1.90 1.67
CA CYS A 19 6.98 0.66 2.41
C CYS A 19 6.66 0.92 3.88
N LEU A 20 7.38 1.86 4.51
CA LEU A 20 7.15 2.24 5.89
C LEU A 20 5.76 2.88 6.08
N HIS A 21 5.36 3.74 5.16
CA HIS A 21 4.03 4.36 5.18
C HIS A 21 2.91 3.31 5.12
N ILE A 22 3.02 2.34 4.20
CA ILE A 22 2.05 1.23 4.07
C ILE A 22 2.05 0.33 5.31
N ALA A 23 3.24 0.01 5.84
CA ALA A 23 3.37 -0.80 7.04
C ALA A 23 2.71 -0.13 8.25
N ILE A 24 2.90 1.18 8.42
CA ILE A 24 2.26 1.96 9.49
C ILE A 24 0.74 1.89 9.33
N ALA A 25 0.19 2.20 8.15
CA ALA A 25 -1.25 2.14 7.91
C ALA A 25 -1.83 0.75 8.18
N THR A 26 -1.10 -0.31 7.81
CA THR A 26 -1.47 -1.70 8.07
C THR A 26 -1.49 -2.02 9.58
N ILE A 27 -0.44 -1.61 10.31
CA ILE A 27 -0.30 -1.88 11.75
C ILE A 27 -1.40 -1.16 12.55
N TYR A 28 -1.71 0.08 12.19
CA TYR A 28 -2.79 0.86 12.79
C TYR A 28 -4.18 0.47 12.29
N GLN A 29 -4.30 -0.56 11.44
CA GLN A 29 -5.57 -1.04 10.90
C GLN A 29 -6.38 0.06 10.20
N ALA A 30 -5.70 0.94 9.47
CA ALA A 30 -6.40 1.93 8.65
C ALA A 30 -7.25 1.23 7.59
N ASP A 31 -8.47 1.70 7.38
CA ASP A 31 -9.37 1.13 6.37
C ASP A 31 -8.94 1.52 4.94
N LEU A 32 -8.40 2.74 4.77
CA LEU A 32 -8.04 3.30 3.48
C LEU A 32 -6.73 4.12 3.57
N LEU A 33 -5.81 3.83 2.66
CA LEU A 33 -4.61 4.63 2.41
C LEU A 33 -4.75 5.34 1.06
N VAL A 34 -4.64 6.66 1.09
CA VAL A 34 -4.78 7.50 -0.10
C VAL A 34 -3.43 8.07 -0.49
N SER A 35 -3.03 7.90 -1.75
CA SER A 35 -1.73 8.40 -2.22
C SER A 35 -1.74 8.87 -3.67
N TRP A 36 -0.85 9.82 -3.98
CA TRP A 36 -0.57 10.28 -5.34
C TRP A 36 0.62 9.56 -5.99
N ASN A 37 1.29 8.63 -5.28
CA ASN A 37 2.46 7.92 -5.80
C ASN A 37 2.02 6.71 -6.64
N PHE A 38 1.69 6.96 -7.92
CA PHE A 38 1.27 5.95 -8.91
C PHE A 38 2.34 4.92 -9.27
N LYS A 39 3.60 5.22 -8.99
CA LYS A 39 4.71 4.34 -9.32
C LYS A 39 4.89 3.22 -8.30
N HIS A 40 4.77 3.56 -7.02
CA HIS A 40 5.12 2.64 -5.93
C HIS A 40 3.95 2.30 -5.01
N ILE A 41 3.01 3.20 -4.75
CA ILE A 41 1.92 2.99 -3.79
C ILE A 41 0.63 2.57 -4.49
N VAL A 42 0.12 3.39 -5.42
CA VAL A 42 -1.21 3.19 -6.04
C VAL A 42 -1.18 2.29 -7.29
N ASN A 43 -0.11 1.52 -7.48
CA ASN A 43 -0.01 0.55 -8.57
C ASN A 43 -0.71 -0.76 -8.18
N VAL A 44 -1.67 -1.23 -8.99
CA VAL A 44 -2.50 -2.41 -8.68
C VAL A 44 -1.70 -3.69 -8.41
N GLU A 45 -0.61 -3.95 -9.16
CA GLU A 45 0.24 -5.12 -8.92
C GLU A 45 0.96 -5.02 -7.57
N ARG A 46 1.42 -3.81 -7.23
CA ARG A 46 2.09 -3.51 -5.95
C ARG A 46 1.12 -3.62 -4.78
N ILE A 47 -0.08 -3.07 -4.90
CA ILE A 47 -1.17 -3.17 -3.92
C ILE A 47 -1.47 -4.65 -3.59
N ARG A 48 -1.57 -5.50 -4.62
CA ARG A 48 -1.75 -6.95 -4.43
C ARG A 48 -0.58 -7.56 -3.69
N GLY A 49 0.66 -7.19 -4.02
CA GLY A 49 1.86 -7.65 -3.31
C GLY A 49 1.86 -7.25 -1.83
N TYR A 50 1.58 -5.98 -1.53
CA TYR A 50 1.51 -5.48 -0.15
C TYR A 50 0.45 -6.23 0.66
N ASN A 51 -0.76 -6.36 0.09
CA ASN A 51 -1.86 -7.05 0.76
C ASN A 51 -1.61 -8.54 0.93
N SER A 52 -0.95 -9.21 -0.03
CA SER A 52 -0.55 -10.61 0.12
C SER A 52 0.35 -10.81 1.35
N ILE A 53 1.31 -9.90 1.56
CA ILE A 53 2.22 -9.95 2.71
C ILE A 53 1.49 -9.62 4.01
N ASN A 54 0.63 -8.60 3.99
CA ASN A 54 -0.20 -8.23 5.13
C ASN A 54 -1.04 -9.42 5.63
N ILE A 55 -1.75 -10.09 4.72
CA ILE A 55 -2.58 -11.27 5.04
C ILE A 55 -1.73 -12.41 5.59
N ARG A 56 -0.57 -12.70 4.96
CA ARG A 56 0.35 -13.75 5.41
C ARG A 56 0.82 -13.51 6.85
N ASN A 57 0.96 -12.25 7.24
CA ASN A 57 1.35 -11.84 8.59
C ASN A 57 0.16 -11.65 9.56
N GLY A 58 -1.06 -12.00 9.14
CA GLY A 58 -2.26 -11.91 9.98
C GLY A 58 -2.88 -10.51 10.06
N TYR A 59 -2.45 -9.57 9.23
CA TYR A 59 -3.04 -8.25 9.12
C TYR A 59 -4.22 -8.23 8.14
N LYS A 60 -5.11 -7.27 8.34
CA LYS A 60 -6.20 -6.98 7.40
C LYS A 60 -5.63 -6.45 6.08
N GLN A 61 -6.41 -6.63 5.03
CA GLN A 61 -6.13 -5.95 3.76
C GLN A 61 -6.29 -4.44 3.94
N LEU A 62 -5.35 -3.69 3.38
CA LEU A 62 -5.40 -2.24 3.32
C LEU A 62 -5.98 -1.85 1.96
N ASP A 63 -7.05 -1.06 1.94
CA ASP A 63 -7.50 -0.46 0.68
C ASP A 63 -6.57 0.69 0.32
N ILE A 64 -6.02 0.66 -0.89
CA ILE A 64 -5.09 1.67 -1.39
C ILE A 64 -5.72 2.28 -2.63
N ARG A 65 -5.95 3.60 -2.60
CA ARG A 65 -6.64 4.34 -3.67
C ARG A 65 -5.93 5.64 -3.98
N SER A 66 -6.11 6.11 -5.21
CA SER A 66 -5.70 7.44 -5.60
C SER A 66 -6.81 8.44 -5.28
N PRO A 67 -6.47 9.71 -4.97
CA PRO A 67 -7.49 10.74 -4.77
C PRO A 67 -8.46 10.88 -5.95
N ARG A 68 -7.99 10.63 -7.18
CA ARG A 68 -8.83 10.64 -8.38
C ARG A 68 -9.94 9.59 -8.36
N GLU A 69 -9.72 8.44 -7.72
CA GLU A 69 -10.74 7.40 -7.57
C GLU A 69 -11.76 7.72 -6.49
N LEU A 70 -11.44 8.64 -5.57
CA LEU A 70 -12.31 9.06 -4.47
C LEU A 70 -13.08 10.35 -4.78
N MET A 71 -12.58 11.14 -5.72
CA MET A 71 -13.26 12.35 -6.18
C MET A 71 -14.45 11.96 -7.06
N ASN A 72 -15.64 11.95 -6.47
CA ASN A 72 -16.88 12.02 -7.22
C ASN A 72 -16.95 13.42 -7.85
N TYR A 73 -16.77 13.50 -9.18
CA TYR A 73 -17.22 14.66 -9.93
C TYR A 73 -18.74 14.67 -9.88
N GLY A 74 -19.30 15.27 -8.83
CA GLY A 74 -20.71 15.63 -8.80
C GLY A 74 -20.98 16.59 -9.95
N ASN A 75 -21.88 16.20 -10.85
CA ASN A 75 -22.50 17.11 -11.80
C ASN A 75 -23.35 18.15 -11.07
#